data_AF-A0A7S4I490-F1
#
_entry.id   AF-A0A7S4I490-F1
#
_cell.length_a   1.000
_cell.length_b   1.000
_cell.length_c   1.000
_cell.angle_alpha   90.00
_cell.angle_beta   90.00
_cell.angle_gamma   90.00
#
_symmetry.space_group_name_H-M   'P 1'
#
loop_
_entity.id
_entity.type
_entity.pdbx_description
1 polymer ?
#
loop_
_entity_poly.entity_id
_entity_poly.type
_entity_poly.pdbx_seq_one_letter_code
_entity_poly.pdbx_strand_id
1 'polypeptide(L)'
;VVRRLESIAKVSKHTIDCIKMFGEEIPIPAIPGEVCDSWTDADDRSLILGTFYHGYGRFAEMRLDPRLTFERFEDPTDVPVNLQNDPRLVVVKTRAQPKEETPSAPATEAKQPSITDATPTSTNEASDAPKEENKTAEEEKAEKEPWPSEKILNRRLRKVLRLIFIEHNHQNALDDARSRKRGDVQEDWTKREKLDFYRVITTHGIRKTNLGAPDWNLFKLNAKLTRKTIPMISEYCAGLMNQANKAKELEKQ
;
A
#
# COMPACT_ATOMS: atom_id res chain seq x y z
N VAL A 1 -10.86 -25.57 -2.33
CA VAL A 1 -9.77 -25.26 -3.29
C VAL A 1 -10.04 -23.96 -4.05
N VAL A 2 -11.17 -23.82 -4.73
CA VAL A 2 -11.53 -22.62 -5.54
C VAL A 2 -11.38 -21.28 -4.79
N ARG A 3 -12.02 -21.12 -3.61
CA ARG A 3 -11.92 -19.88 -2.81
C ARG A 3 -10.49 -19.47 -2.43
N ARG A 4 -9.60 -20.44 -2.25
CA ARG A 4 -8.18 -20.18 -1.96
C ARG A 4 -7.48 -19.62 -3.20
N LEU A 5 -7.73 -20.22 -4.37
CA LEU A 5 -7.17 -19.76 -5.64
C LEU A 5 -7.69 -18.36 -6.01
N GLU A 6 -8.97 -18.08 -5.79
CA GLU A 6 -9.55 -16.73 -5.99
C GLU A 6 -8.87 -15.69 -5.10
N SER A 7 -8.62 -16.02 -3.84
CA SER A 7 -7.91 -15.15 -2.90
C SER A 7 -6.47 -14.86 -3.36
N ILE A 8 -5.75 -15.89 -3.82
CA ILE A 8 -4.38 -15.75 -4.35
C ILE A 8 -4.37 -14.90 -5.63
N ALA A 9 -5.31 -15.15 -6.56
CA ALA A 9 -5.45 -14.38 -7.78
C ALA A 9 -5.75 -12.90 -7.48
N LYS A 10 -6.60 -12.63 -6.48
CA LYS A 10 -6.90 -11.27 -6.04
C LYS A 10 -5.68 -10.56 -5.49
N VAL A 11 -4.89 -11.21 -4.64
CA VAL A 11 -3.63 -10.63 -4.12
C VAL A 11 -2.66 -10.37 -5.27
N SER A 12 -2.48 -11.33 -6.18
CA SER A 12 -1.57 -11.19 -7.32
C SER A 12 -1.97 -10.04 -8.23
N LYS A 13 -3.27 -9.89 -8.52
CA LYS A 13 -3.80 -8.74 -9.26
C LYS A 13 -3.49 -7.43 -8.55
N HIS A 14 -3.77 -7.35 -7.25
CA HIS A 14 -3.50 -6.15 -6.46
C HIS A 14 -2.00 -5.80 -6.42
N THR A 15 -1.12 -6.80 -6.35
CA THR A 15 0.33 -6.59 -6.45
C THR A 15 0.70 -5.98 -7.80
N ILE A 16 0.22 -6.56 -8.90
CA ILE A 16 0.49 -6.04 -10.26
C ILE A 16 -0.03 -4.61 -10.42
N ASP A 17 -1.26 -4.35 -9.97
CA ASP A 17 -1.86 -3.01 -10.04
C ASP A 17 -1.06 -2.01 -9.20
N CYS A 18 -0.57 -2.41 -8.03
CA CYS A 18 0.30 -1.59 -7.19
C CYS A 18 1.59 -1.20 -7.90
N ILE A 19 2.29 -2.17 -8.51
CA ILE A 19 3.52 -1.90 -9.29
C ILE A 19 3.24 -1.01 -10.50
N LYS A 20 2.11 -1.20 -11.18
CA LYS A 20 1.73 -0.33 -12.32
C LYS A 20 1.50 1.13 -11.89
N MET A 21 0.97 1.35 -10.69
CA MET A 21 0.68 2.69 -10.19
C MET A 21 1.92 3.40 -9.65
N PHE A 22 2.81 2.68 -8.95
CA PHE A 22 3.90 3.30 -8.18
C PHE A 22 5.31 2.89 -8.62
N GLY A 23 5.44 1.91 -9.53
CA GLY A 23 6.74 1.33 -9.87
C GLY A 23 7.36 0.60 -8.68
N GLU A 24 8.68 0.70 -8.54
CA GLU A 24 9.42 0.12 -7.41
C GLU A 24 9.41 1.01 -6.17
N GLU A 25 9.16 2.32 -6.33
CA GLU A 25 9.07 3.30 -5.24
C GLU A 25 7.66 3.34 -4.63
N ILE A 26 7.23 2.20 -4.09
CA ILE A 26 5.89 2.06 -3.51
C ILE A 26 5.78 2.89 -2.22
N PRO A 27 4.78 3.78 -2.07
CA PRO A 27 4.52 4.50 -0.83
C PRO A 27 3.90 3.55 0.19
N ILE A 28 4.66 3.20 1.22
CA ILE A 28 4.21 2.29 2.26
C ILE A 28 3.49 3.11 3.34
N PRO A 29 2.18 2.83 3.61
CA PRO A 29 1.49 3.49 4.70
C PRO A 29 2.05 3.00 6.04
N ALA A 30 1.96 3.85 7.07
CA ALA A 30 2.39 3.46 8.41
C ALA A 30 1.49 2.32 8.94
N ILE A 31 2.08 1.14 9.12
CA ILE A 31 1.36 -0.04 9.61
C ILE A 31 2.00 -0.50 10.92
N PRO A 32 1.37 -0.23 12.07
CA PRO A 32 1.91 -0.62 13.36
C PRO A 32 2.10 -2.14 13.43
N GLY A 33 3.12 -2.54 14.20
CA GLY A 33 3.75 -3.86 14.24
C GLY A 33 2.83 -5.06 14.03
N GLU A 34 3.30 -6.01 13.23
CA GLU A 34 2.64 -7.31 13.02
C GLU A 34 3.62 -8.46 12.70
N VAL A 35 4.93 -8.19 12.53
CA VAL A 35 5.89 -9.16 12.01
C VAL A 35 7.02 -9.46 13.00
N CYS A 36 7.94 -8.52 13.20
CA CYS A 36 9.00 -8.55 14.22
C CYS A 36 9.44 -7.10 14.53
N ASP A 37 10.23 -6.91 15.58
CA ASP A 37 10.64 -5.57 16.05
C ASP A 37 11.52 -4.83 15.04
N SER A 38 12.29 -5.56 14.24
CA SER A 38 13.13 -5.06 13.15
C SER A 38 12.41 -4.89 11.82
N TRP A 39 11.10 -5.17 11.74
CA TRP A 39 10.35 -5.06 10.49
C TRP A 39 10.06 -3.60 10.16
N THR A 40 10.48 -3.18 8.97
CA THR A 40 10.39 -1.79 8.51
C THR A 40 9.50 -1.66 7.27
N ASP A 41 9.21 -0.42 6.89
CA ASP A 41 8.51 -0.13 5.64
C ASP A 41 9.28 -0.62 4.41
N ALA A 42 10.62 -0.69 4.47
CA ALA A 42 11.43 -1.26 3.40
C ALA A 42 11.14 -2.76 3.19
N ASP A 43 10.80 -3.48 4.26
CA ASP A 43 10.44 -4.90 4.19
C ASP A 43 9.04 -5.11 3.65
N ASP A 44 8.10 -4.23 3.97
CA ASP A 44 6.78 -4.22 3.34
C ASP A 44 6.90 -3.98 1.83
N ARG A 45 7.78 -3.07 1.41
CA ARG A 45 8.09 -2.85 -0.02
C ARG A 45 8.71 -4.10 -0.65
N SER A 46 9.73 -4.68 -0.02
CA SER A 46 10.35 -5.93 -0.46
C SER A 46 9.36 -7.10 -0.52
N LEU A 47 8.37 -7.14 0.37
CA LEU A 47 7.33 -8.17 0.38
C LEU A 47 6.41 -8.06 -0.83
N ILE A 48 6.05 -6.83 -1.24
CA ILE A 48 5.26 -6.59 -2.45
C ILE A 48 6.10 -6.90 -3.70
N LEU A 49 7.33 -6.39 -3.76
CA LEU A 49 8.24 -6.60 -4.90
C LEU A 49 8.60 -8.07 -5.07
N GLY A 50 8.94 -8.78 -4.00
CA GLY A 50 9.23 -10.21 -4.08
C GLY A 50 7.99 -11.03 -4.46
N THR A 51 6.79 -10.62 -4.04
CA THR A 51 5.55 -11.24 -4.56
C THR A 51 5.39 -11.01 -6.07
N PHE A 52 5.81 -9.86 -6.58
CA PHE A 52 5.78 -9.56 -8.02
C PHE A 52 6.84 -10.34 -8.81
N TYR A 53 8.07 -10.42 -8.29
CA TYR A 53 9.19 -11.08 -8.98
C TYR A 53 9.11 -12.61 -8.94
N HIS A 54 8.75 -13.18 -7.79
CA HIS A 54 8.81 -14.64 -7.55
C HIS A 54 7.43 -15.30 -7.52
N GLY A 55 6.39 -14.50 -7.30
CA GLY A 55 5.02 -14.99 -7.15
C GLY A 55 4.58 -15.14 -5.68
N TYR A 56 3.27 -15.26 -5.50
CA TYR A 56 2.65 -15.30 -4.18
C TYR A 56 3.10 -16.52 -3.35
N GLY A 57 3.62 -16.26 -2.14
CA GLY A 57 3.98 -17.28 -1.17
C GLY A 57 5.34 -17.94 -1.40
N ARG A 58 6.14 -17.48 -2.38
CA ARG A 58 7.48 -18.02 -2.69
C ARG A 58 8.56 -17.38 -1.79
N PHE A 59 8.34 -17.42 -0.49
CA PHE A 59 9.18 -16.72 0.50
C PHE A 59 10.62 -17.24 0.56
N ALA A 60 10.83 -18.53 0.31
CA ALA A 60 12.17 -19.12 0.25
C ALA A 60 13.03 -18.50 -0.87
N GLU A 61 12.47 -18.30 -2.06
CA GLU A 61 13.14 -17.61 -3.17
C GLU A 61 13.33 -16.12 -2.90
N MET A 62 12.33 -15.46 -2.33
CA MET A 62 12.41 -14.05 -1.96
C MET A 62 13.58 -13.77 -1.00
N ARG A 63 13.87 -14.68 -0.07
CA ARG A 63 14.98 -14.52 0.88
C ARG A 63 16.36 -14.58 0.21
N LEU A 64 16.48 -15.31 -0.91
CA LEU A 64 17.73 -15.44 -1.66
C LEU A 64 17.94 -14.30 -2.68
N ASP A 65 16.96 -13.41 -2.85
CA ASP A 65 17.03 -12.33 -3.83
C ASP A 65 17.76 -11.10 -3.25
N PRO A 66 18.95 -10.72 -3.77
CA PRO A 66 19.73 -9.59 -3.25
C PRO A 66 19.08 -8.23 -3.52
N ARG A 67 18.01 -8.17 -4.33
CA ARG A 67 17.23 -6.94 -4.55
C ARG A 67 16.27 -6.64 -3.40
N LEU A 68 16.08 -7.59 -2.48
CA LEU A 68 15.13 -7.50 -1.37
C LEU A 68 15.87 -7.36 -0.04
N THR A 69 15.19 -6.81 0.98
CA THR A 69 15.78 -6.51 2.30
C THR A 69 15.88 -7.72 3.23
N PHE A 70 15.69 -8.94 2.72
CA PHE A 70 15.47 -10.15 3.52
C PHE A 70 16.73 -10.92 3.93
N GLU A 71 17.93 -10.49 3.51
CA GLU A 71 19.21 -11.17 3.80
C GLU A 71 19.51 -11.35 5.30
N ARG A 72 18.98 -10.45 6.13
CA ARG A 72 19.18 -10.45 7.59
C ARG A 72 18.46 -11.56 8.35
N PHE A 73 17.51 -12.26 7.73
CA PHE A 73 16.74 -13.31 8.39
C PHE A 73 17.34 -14.71 8.17
N GLU A 74 17.32 -15.55 9.20
CA GLU A 74 17.79 -16.94 9.20
C GLU A 74 16.87 -17.87 8.42
N ASP A 75 17.45 -18.95 7.89
CA ASP A 75 16.68 -20.02 7.25
C ASP A 75 16.07 -20.94 8.32
N PRO A 76 14.74 -21.06 8.44
CA PRO A 76 14.13 -22.05 9.33
C PRO A 76 14.39 -23.51 8.86
N THR A 77 14.96 -23.71 7.67
CA THR A 77 15.38 -25.00 7.12
C THR A 77 16.88 -25.25 7.12
N ASP A 78 17.70 -24.29 7.60
CA ASP A 78 19.09 -24.59 7.98
C ASP A 78 19.03 -25.42 9.27
N VAL A 79 18.85 -26.73 9.13
CA VAL A 79 19.17 -27.66 10.20
C VAL A 79 20.67 -27.49 10.43
N PRO A 80 21.13 -27.11 11.63
CA PRO A 80 22.55 -27.05 11.90
C PRO A 80 23.15 -28.42 11.58
N VAL A 81 24.22 -28.47 10.78
CA VAL A 81 24.88 -29.69 10.31
C VAL A 81 25.17 -30.70 11.44
N ASN A 82 25.24 -30.24 12.69
CA ASN A 82 25.45 -31.05 13.88
C ASN A 82 24.22 -31.90 14.32
N LEU A 83 23.04 -31.72 13.71
CA LEU A 83 21.83 -32.50 14.03
C LEU A 83 21.42 -33.50 12.94
N GLN A 84 22.08 -33.51 11.78
CA GLN A 84 21.82 -34.47 10.69
C GLN A 84 22.12 -35.93 11.06
N ASN A 85 22.89 -36.16 12.13
CA ASN A 85 23.32 -37.49 12.55
C ASN A 85 22.62 -38.00 13.82
N ASP A 86 21.57 -37.34 14.31
CA ASP A 86 20.80 -37.86 15.45
C ASP A 86 19.79 -38.95 14.97
N PRO A 87 20.00 -40.23 15.31
CA PRO A 87 19.11 -41.32 14.91
C PRO A 87 17.70 -41.22 15.52
N ARG A 88 17.40 -40.25 16.39
CA ARG A 88 16.08 -40.03 16.98
C ARG A 88 15.11 -39.18 16.14
N LEU A 89 15.59 -38.51 15.08
CA LEU A 89 14.77 -37.60 14.24
C LEU A 89 14.47 -38.17 12.85
N VAL A 90 14.09 -39.45 12.75
CA VAL A 90 13.56 -40.01 11.50
C VAL A 90 12.07 -39.63 11.39
N VAL A 91 11.79 -38.42 10.90
CA VAL A 91 10.41 -38.00 10.58
C VAL A 91 9.89 -38.83 9.41
N VAL A 92 8.79 -39.53 9.69
CA VAL A 92 8.02 -40.42 8.82
C VAL A 92 7.72 -39.78 7.47
N LYS A 93 8.31 -40.33 6.40
CA LYS A 93 7.97 -40.03 5.01
C LYS A 93 6.66 -40.75 4.68
N THR A 94 5.55 -40.03 4.62
CA THR A 94 4.25 -40.53 4.18
C THR A 94 4.36 -41.02 2.74
N ARG A 95 4.37 -42.35 2.53
CA ARG A 95 4.33 -42.97 1.21
C ARG A 95 2.89 -43.26 0.81
N ALA A 96 2.47 -42.64 -0.29
CA ALA A 96 1.23 -42.94 -0.99
C ALA A 96 1.19 -44.42 -1.42
N GLN A 97 0.04 -45.04 -1.20
CA GLN A 97 -0.32 -46.41 -1.58
C GLN A 97 -0.44 -46.58 -3.10
N PRO A 98 -0.34 -47.83 -3.60
CA PRO A 98 -1.50 -48.46 -4.23
C PRO A 98 -1.88 -49.82 -3.61
N LYS A 99 -3.18 -50.11 -3.70
CA LYS A 99 -3.95 -51.23 -3.14
C LYS A 99 -3.68 -52.57 -3.85
N GLU A 100 -3.81 -53.68 -3.11
CA GLU A 100 -4.45 -54.94 -3.53
C GLU A 100 -4.84 -55.80 -2.30
N GLU A 101 -5.64 -56.84 -2.50
CA GLU A 101 -6.89 -57.21 -1.77
C GLU A 101 -6.81 -58.18 -0.56
N THR A 102 -7.56 -57.84 0.52
CA THR A 102 -8.44 -58.69 1.41
C THR A 102 -7.93 -59.98 2.12
N PRO A 103 -8.69 -60.59 3.06
CA PRO A 103 -9.35 -60.05 4.27
C PRO A 103 -9.10 -60.94 5.53
N SER A 104 -9.28 -60.42 6.76
CA SER A 104 -9.99 -61.13 7.84
C SER A 104 -10.14 -60.25 9.09
N ALA A 105 -11.38 -60.06 9.54
CA ALA A 105 -11.76 -59.74 10.92
C ALA A 105 -11.87 -61.08 11.73
N PRO A 106 -12.23 -61.17 13.04
CA PRO A 106 -12.94 -60.16 13.86
C PRO A 106 -12.56 -60.00 15.36
N ALA A 107 -13.03 -58.88 15.91
CA ALA A 107 -13.63 -58.60 17.24
C ALA A 107 -13.00 -59.09 18.57
N THR A 108 -12.82 -58.15 19.52
CA THR A 108 -13.43 -58.07 20.89
C THR A 108 -12.64 -57.00 21.70
N GLU A 109 -13.21 -55.89 22.16
CA GLU A 109 -14.13 -55.63 23.28
C GLU A 109 -13.44 -55.49 24.66
N ALA A 110 -13.54 -54.26 25.21
CA ALA A 110 -13.57 -53.82 26.62
C ALA A 110 -12.39 -54.11 27.60
N LYS A 111 -11.83 -53.04 28.20
CA LYS A 111 -12.03 -52.58 29.62
C LYS A 111 -10.82 -51.77 30.15
N GLN A 112 -11.10 -50.58 30.70
CA GLN A 112 -10.30 -49.96 31.79
C GLN A 112 -10.60 -50.70 33.12
N PRO A 113 -9.70 -50.69 34.14
CA PRO A 113 -9.58 -49.61 35.16
C PRO A 113 -8.10 -49.30 35.55
N SER A 114 -7.67 -48.05 35.75
CA SER A 114 -7.64 -47.21 36.98
C SER A 114 -6.67 -47.59 38.12
N ILE A 115 -5.96 -46.56 38.64
CA ILE A 115 -5.23 -46.37 39.93
C ILE A 115 -3.86 -47.11 40.08
N THR A 116 -2.75 -46.57 40.63
CA THR A 116 -2.46 -45.57 41.69
C THR A 116 -1.06 -44.93 41.56
N ASP A 117 -0.96 -43.66 41.95
CA ASP A 117 0.02 -42.99 42.83
C ASP A 117 1.46 -43.55 43.03
N ALA A 118 2.47 -42.68 42.84
CA ALA A 118 3.55 -42.38 43.81
C ALA A 118 4.69 -41.57 43.16
N THR A 119 4.78 -40.29 43.50
CA THR A 119 6.01 -39.48 43.47
C THR A 119 6.91 -39.94 44.63
N PRO A 120 8.26 -39.77 44.54
CA PRO A 120 8.83 -38.66 45.30
C PRO A 120 9.99 -37.93 44.62
N THR A 121 9.99 -36.63 44.91
CA THR A 121 11.03 -35.60 44.77
C THR A 121 12.37 -35.98 45.40
N SER A 122 13.50 -35.55 44.81
CA SER A 122 14.61 -34.99 45.59
C SER A 122 15.49 -34.04 44.78
N THR A 123 15.69 -32.87 45.37
CA THR A 123 16.44 -31.66 45.00
C THR A 123 17.94 -31.78 45.35
N ASN A 124 18.81 -30.98 44.72
CA ASN A 124 19.97 -30.23 45.28
C ASN A 124 20.77 -29.61 44.09
N GLU A 125 20.81 -28.29 43.88
CA GLU A 125 21.59 -27.21 44.52
C GLU A 125 23.03 -27.01 43.99
N ALA A 126 23.49 -25.74 44.05
CA ALA A 126 24.41 -25.04 43.15
C ALA A 126 25.86 -24.85 43.66
N SER A 127 26.73 -24.27 42.80
CA SER A 127 28.01 -23.51 42.99
C SER A 127 29.10 -24.01 41.99
N ASP A 128 30.10 -23.29 41.47
CA ASP A 128 30.54 -21.89 41.27
C ASP A 128 31.78 -21.98 40.30
N ALA A 129 32.17 -20.90 39.61
CA ALA A 129 33.14 -20.77 38.49
C ALA A 129 34.66 -20.86 38.92
N PRO A 130 35.75 -20.59 38.10
CA PRO A 130 35.85 -20.01 36.74
C PRO A 130 36.99 -20.47 35.77
N LYS A 131 36.87 -20.01 34.49
CA LYS A 131 37.87 -19.66 33.43
C LYS A 131 38.88 -20.69 32.87
N GLU A 132 38.84 -20.89 31.54
CA GLU A 132 40.02 -20.68 30.68
C GLU A 132 39.64 -20.37 29.21
N GLU A 133 40.38 -19.44 28.63
CA GLU A 133 40.18 -18.79 27.33
C GLU A 133 40.70 -19.67 26.18
N ASN A 134 39.95 -19.77 25.08
CA ASN A 134 40.58 -20.04 23.79
C ASN A 134 40.00 -19.11 22.73
N LYS A 135 40.84 -18.15 22.33
CA LYS A 135 40.60 -17.19 21.25
C LYS A 135 40.63 -17.94 19.91
N THR A 136 39.48 -18.06 19.27
CA THR A 136 39.39 -18.25 17.82
C THR A 136 38.61 -17.08 17.24
N ALA A 137 39.20 -16.48 16.21
CA ALA A 137 38.72 -15.27 15.54
C ALA A 137 37.22 -15.32 15.24
N GLU A 138 36.46 -14.53 16.00
CA GLU A 138 35.08 -14.20 15.70
C GLU A 138 35.09 -13.19 14.57
N GLU A 139 34.85 -13.65 13.34
CA GLU A 139 34.10 -12.84 12.40
C GLU A 139 32.79 -12.47 13.13
N GLU A 140 32.51 -11.19 13.31
CA GLU A 140 31.24 -10.69 13.84
C GLU A 140 30.11 -11.18 12.93
N LYS A 141 29.66 -12.41 13.17
CA LYS A 141 28.54 -13.02 12.50
C LYS A 141 27.33 -12.32 13.10
N ALA A 142 26.88 -11.25 12.44
CA ALA A 142 25.65 -10.55 12.79
C ALA A 142 24.58 -11.61 13.06
N GLU A 143 24.11 -11.69 14.31
CA GLU A 143 23.08 -12.63 14.72
C GLU A 143 21.88 -12.41 13.79
N LYS A 144 21.63 -13.39 12.92
CA LYS A 144 20.56 -13.27 11.94
C LYS A 144 19.24 -13.53 12.69
N GLU A 145 18.20 -12.80 12.32
CA GLU A 145 16.93 -12.84 13.04
C GLU A 145 16.05 -14.01 12.56
N PRO A 146 15.18 -14.59 13.40
CA PRO A 146 14.33 -15.70 12.98
C PRO A 146 13.33 -15.28 11.89
N TRP A 147 13.19 -16.11 10.85
CA TRP A 147 12.24 -15.85 9.75
C TRP A 147 10.79 -15.78 10.23
N PRO A 148 10.01 -14.74 9.86
CA PRO A 148 8.61 -14.65 10.22
C PRO A 148 7.77 -15.75 9.57
N SER A 149 6.78 -16.28 10.30
CA SER A 149 5.92 -17.33 9.73
C SER A 149 5.19 -16.88 8.46
N GLU A 150 5.00 -17.80 7.51
CA GLU A 150 4.29 -17.50 6.24
C GLU A 150 2.89 -16.93 6.48
N LYS A 151 2.21 -17.37 7.54
CA LYS A 151 0.89 -16.87 7.91
C LYS A 151 0.92 -15.37 8.21
N ILE A 152 1.96 -14.91 8.91
CA ILE A 152 2.18 -13.51 9.25
C ILE A 152 2.53 -12.70 8.01
N LEU A 153 3.48 -13.15 7.19
CA LEU A 153 3.87 -12.48 5.94
C LEU A 153 2.67 -12.33 4.99
N ASN A 154 1.88 -13.38 4.83
CA ASN A 154 0.66 -13.33 4.02
C ASN A 154 -0.41 -12.40 4.59
N ARG A 155 -0.51 -12.26 5.91
CA ARG A 155 -1.41 -11.30 6.54
C ARG A 155 -0.91 -9.88 6.30
N ARG A 156 0.39 -9.63 6.50
CA ARG A 156 1.05 -8.35 6.30
C ARG A 156 0.90 -7.87 4.86
N LEU A 157 1.24 -8.70 3.87
CA LEU A 157 1.10 -8.39 2.44
C LEU A 157 -0.32 -7.93 2.09
N ARG A 158 -1.35 -8.67 2.51
CA ARG A 158 -2.75 -8.31 2.24
C ARG A 158 -3.15 -7.00 2.91
N LYS A 159 -2.64 -6.74 4.12
CA LYS A 159 -2.93 -5.52 4.88
C LYS A 159 -2.27 -4.31 4.23
N VAL A 160 -0.98 -4.42 3.89
CA VAL A 160 -0.20 -3.37 3.23
C VAL A 160 -0.87 -2.99 1.90
N LEU A 161 -1.10 -3.96 1.02
CA LEU A 161 -1.78 -3.71 -0.27
C LEU A 161 -3.11 -3.00 -0.06
N ARG A 162 -3.97 -3.52 0.84
CA ARG A 162 -5.28 -2.89 1.11
C ARG A 162 -5.14 -1.43 1.51
N LEU A 163 -4.21 -1.10 2.41
CA LEU A 163 -4.03 0.25 2.91
C LEU A 163 -3.48 1.19 1.83
N ILE A 164 -2.56 0.71 0.99
CA ILE A 164 -2.08 1.47 -0.19
C ILE A 164 -3.26 1.88 -1.08
N PHE A 165 -4.15 0.93 -1.40
CA PHE A 165 -5.31 1.22 -2.25
C PHE A 165 -6.32 2.16 -1.58
N ILE A 166 -6.54 2.04 -0.26
CA ILE A 166 -7.43 2.94 0.47
C ILE A 166 -6.88 4.37 0.43
N GLU A 167 -5.59 4.55 0.73
CA GLU A 167 -4.96 5.86 0.75
C GLU A 167 -4.94 6.49 -0.64
N HIS A 168 -4.55 5.73 -1.66
CA HIS A 168 -4.55 6.19 -3.05
C HIS A 168 -5.94 6.64 -3.51
N ASN A 169 -6.98 5.86 -3.21
CA ASN A 169 -8.35 6.23 -3.55
C ASN A 169 -8.83 7.47 -2.78
N HIS A 170 -8.40 7.62 -1.53
CA HIS A 170 -8.69 8.81 -0.74
C HIS A 170 -8.04 10.05 -1.34
N GLN A 171 -6.75 9.99 -1.69
CA GLN A 171 -6.04 11.11 -2.33
C GLN A 171 -6.68 11.50 -3.67
N ASN A 172 -7.03 10.53 -4.50
CA ASN A 172 -7.73 10.80 -5.76
C ASN A 172 -9.08 11.49 -5.56
N ALA A 173 -9.83 11.11 -4.53
CA ALA A 173 -11.10 11.76 -4.20
C ALA A 173 -10.90 13.21 -3.71
N LEU A 174 -9.85 13.46 -2.92
CA LEU A 174 -9.50 14.81 -2.47
C LEU A 174 -9.09 15.71 -3.65
N ASP A 175 -8.30 15.19 -4.57
CA ASP A 175 -7.83 15.94 -5.73
C ASP A 175 -8.95 16.24 -6.73
N ASP A 176 -9.86 15.29 -6.96
CA ASP A 176 -11.08 15.52 -7.74
C ASP A 176 -11.98 16.59 -7.09
N ALA A 177 -12.21 16.52 -5.78
CA ALA A 177 -12.97 17.54 -5.05
C ALA A 177 -12.33 18.94 -5.14
N ARG A 178 -10.99 19.01 -5.02
CA ARG A 178 -10.23 20.26 -5.20
C ARG A 178 -10.34 20.79 -6.62
N SER A 179 -10.24 19.91 -7.62
CA SER A 179 -10.35 20.27 -9.04
C SER A 179 -11.73 20.88 -9.35
N ARG A 180 -12.81 20.23 -8.89
CA ARG A 180 -14.17 20.74 -9.03
C ARG A 180 -14.34 22.11 -8.38
N LYS A 181 -13.85 22.27 -7.15
CA LYS A 181 -13.90 23.57 -6.45
C LYS A 181 -13.11 24.66 -7.19
N ARG A 182 -11.98 24.33 -7.81
CA ARG A 182 -11.20 25.29 -8.62
C ARG A 182 -11.96 25.71 -9.88
N GLY A 183 -12.65 24.78 -10.53
CA GLY A 183 -13.51 25.04 -11.69
C GLY A 183 -14.67 25.97 -11.35
N ASP A 184 -15.39 25.68 -10.26
CA ASP A 184 -16.53 26.48 -9.79
C ASP A 184 -16.12 27.95 -9.51
N VAL A 185 -14.99 28.13 -8.81
CA VAL A 185 -14.43 29.48 -8.56
C VAL A 185 -13.96 30.17 -9.85
N GLN A 186 -13.61 29.42 -10.90
CA GLN A 186 -13.25 30.01 -12.18
C GLN A 186 -14.46 30.55 -12.94
N GLU A 187 -15.67 30.00 -12.75
CA GLU A 187 -16.89 30.46 -13.41
C GLU A 187 -17.44 31.73 -12.75
N ASP A 188 -17.46 31.77 -11.42
CA ASP A 188 -18.02 32.89 -10.65
C ASP A 188 -17.24 34.21 -10.76
N TRP A 189 -17.92 35.29 -11.10
CA TRP A 189 -17.34 36.63 -11.10
C TRP A 189 -17.20 37.17 -9.67
N THR A 190 -15.97 37.25 -9.18
CA THR A 190 -15.70 37.80 -7.84
C THR A 190 -15.99 39.30 -7.77
N LYS A 191 -16.22 39.82 -6.55
CA LYS A 191 -16.44 41.28 -6.35
C LYS A 191 -15.30 42.12 -6.93
N ARG A 192 -14.05 41.67 -6.78
CA ARG A 192 -12.88 42.37 -7.31
C ARG A 192 -12.85 42.34 -8.83
N GLU A 193 -13.09 41.18 -9.45
CA GLU A 193 -13.17 41.09 -10.92
C GLU A 193 -14.27 41.96 -11.50
N LYS A 194 -15.46 42.01 -10.87
CA LYS A 194 -16.54 42.91 -11.29
C LYS A 194 -16.10 44.38 -11.22
N LEU A 195 -15.50 44.81 -10.11
CA LEU A 195 -14.99 46.18 -9.94
C LEU A 195 -13.91 46.53 -10.97
N ASP A 196 -12.96 45.64 -11.20
CA ASP A 196 -11.90 45.82 -12.19
C ASP A 196 -12.48 45.91 -13.61
N PHE A 197 -13.46 45.06 -13.92
CA PHE A 197 -14.20 45.10 -15.18
C PHE A 197 -14.89 46.45 -15.37
N TYR A 198 -15.69 46.90 -14.38
CA TYR A 198 -16.39 48.18 -14.43
C TYR A 198 -15.44 49.36 -14.57
N ARG A 199 -14.32 49.38 -13.84
CA ARG A 199 -13.31 50.44 -13.98
C ARG A 199 -12.75 50.48 -15.39
N VAL A 200 -12.35 49.33 -15.94
CA VAL A 200 -11.72 49.29 -17.27
C VAL A 200 -12.71 49.68 -18.36
N ILE A 201 -13.93 49.15 -18.34
CA ILE A 201 -14.93 49.47 -19.37
C ILE A 201 -15.36 50.94 -19.33
N THR A 202 -15.48 51.54 -18.14
CA THR A 202 -15.86 52.96 -18.01
C THR A 202 -14.72 53.92 -18.35
N THR A 203 -13.48 53.57 -18.01
CA THR A 203 -12.31 54.44 -18.24
C THR A 203 -11.78 54.32 -19.67
N HIS A 204 -11.74 53.11 -20.21
CA HIS A 204 -11.05 52.82 -21.47
C HIS A 204 -11.98 52.30 -22.58
N GLY A 205 -13.20 51.89 -22.25
CA GLY A 205 -14.07 51.17 -23.18
C GLY A 205 -13.48 49.83 -23.63
N ILE A 206 -14.00 49.32 -24.75
CA ILE A 206 -13.46 48.14 -25.42
C ILE A 206 -12.80 48.61 -26.71
N ARG A 207 -11.47 48.57 -26.74
CA ARG A 207 -10.72 48.97 -27.94
C ARG A 207 -10.97 47.97 -29.06
N LYS A 208 -10.95 48.47 -30.29
CA LYS A 208 -11.04 47.64 -31.49
C LYS A 208 -9.63 47.33 -31.99
N THR A 209 -9.45 46.11 -32.47
CA THR A 209 -8.26 45.70 -33.23
C THR A 209 -8.22 46.38 -34.60
N ASN A 210 -7.10 46.26 -35.32
CA ASN A 210 -6.95 46.77 -36.68
C ASN A 210 -7.99 46.18 -37.67
N LEU A 211 -8.58 45.03 -37.34
CA LEU A 211 -9.64 44.36 -38.10
C LEU A 211 -11.06 44.85 -37.72
N GLY A 212 -11.17 45.83 -36.82
CA GLY A 212 -12.45 46.39 -36.36
C GLY A 212 -13.17 45.56 -35.29
N ALA A 213 -12.67 44.37 -34.97
CA ALA A 213 -13.22 43.49 -33.94
C ALA A 213 -12.77 43.92 -32.52
N PRO A 214 -13.58 43.70 -31.47
CA PRO A 214 -13.20 43.99 -30.08
C PRO A 214 -11.92 43.26 -29.64
N ASP A 215 -10.97 43.99 -29.06
CA ASP A 215 -9.74 43.41 -28.51
C ASP A 215 -9.96 42.94 -27.06
N TRP A 216 -10.55 41.75 -26.92
CA TRP A 216 -10.79 41.13 -25.63
C TRP A 216 -9.52 40.73 -24.89
N ASN A 217 -8.40 40.50 -25.60
CA ASN A 217 -7.13 40.16 -24.96
C ASN A 217 -6.56 41.36 -24.22
N LEU A 218 -6.57 42.54 -24.86
CA LEU A 218 -6.17 43.78 -24.23
C LEU A 218 -7.09 44.15 -23.06
N PHE A 219 -8.40 43.95 -23.21
CA PHE A 219 -9.35 44.16 -22.11
C PHE A 219 -9.06 43.24 -20.92
N LYS A 220 -8.87 41.93 -21.17
CA LYS A 220 -8.55 40.92 -20.15
C LYS A 220 -7.29 41.30 -19.37
N LEU A 221 -6.24 41.75 -20.07
CA LEU A 221 -4.99 42.19 -19.48
C LEU A 221 -5.18 43.41 -18.58
N ASN A 222 -5.87 44.44 -19.06
CA ASN A 222 -6.10 45.68 -18.32
C ASN A 222 -7.00 45.48 -17.09
N ALA A 223 -7.99 44.58 -17.19
CA ALA A 223 -8.89 44.24 -16.09
C ALA A 223 -8.31 43.16 -15.15
N LYS A 224 -7.07 42.69 -15.41
CA LYS A 224 -6.38 41.67 -14.60
C LYS A 224 -7.17 40.37 -14.45
N LEU A 225 -7.98 40.01 -15.45
CA LEU A 225 -8.88 38.86 -15.42
C LEU A 225 -8.17 37.56 -15.83
N THR A 226 -7.07 37.21 -15.15
CA THR A 226 -6.15 36.14 -15.57
C THR A 226 -6.84 34.78 -15.75
N ARG A 227 -7.80 34.46 -14.87
CA ARG A 227 -8.51 33.17 -14.85
C ARG A 227 -9.75 33.11 -15.76
N LYS A 228 -10.25 34.24 -16.26
CA LYS A 228 -11.44 34.27 -17.12
C LYS A 228 -11.08 34.03 -18.58
N THR A 229 -11.89 33.24 -19.28
CA THR A 229 -11.69 33.01 -20.72
C THR A 229 -12.27 34.17 -21.51
N ILE A 230 -11.83 34.36 -22.76
CA ILE A 230 -12.34 35.42 -23.64
C ILE A 230 -13.87 35.32 -23.82
N PRO A 231 -14.46 34.12 -24.07
CA PRO A 231 -15.91 33.96 -24.15
C PRO A 231 -16.64 34.49 -22.91
N MET A 232 -16.20 34.11 -21.70
CA MET A 232 -16.81 34.57 -20.45
C MET A 232 -16.81 36.10 -20.33
N ILE A 233 -15.69 36.74 -20.67
CA ILE A 233 -15.54 38.20 -20.60
C ILE A 233 -16.52 38.86 -21.59
N SER A 234 -16.60 38.35 -22.81
CA SER A 234 -17.49 38.88 -23.85
C SER A 234 -18.98 38.72 -23.49
N GLU A 235 -19.34 37.57 -22.91
CA GLU A 235 -20.71 37.28 -22.46
C GLU A 235 -21.11 38.17 -21.28
N TYR A 236 -20.21 38.34 -20.30
CA TYR A 236 -20.43 39.24 -19.18
C TYR A 236 -20.65 40.68 -19.65
N CYS A 237 -19.86 41.14 -20.63
CA CYS A 237 -20.07 42.44 -21.25
C CYS A 237 -21.44 42.56 -21.91
N ALA A 238 -21.83 41.58 -22.72
CA ALA A 238 -23.12 41.58 -23.41
C ALA A 238 -24.28 41.63 -22.39
N GLY A 239 -24.18 40.88 -21.30
CA GLY A 239 -25.13 40.92 -20.18
C GLY A 239 -25.27 42.31 -19.57
N LEU A 240 -24.15 43.01 -19.32
CA LEU A 240 -24.17 44.37 -18.79
C LEU A 240 -24.81 45.37 -19.76
N MET A 241 -24.48 45.30 -21.05
CA MET A 241 -25.07 46.19 -22.06
C MET A 241 -26.58 45.97 -22.17
N ASN A 242 -27.03 44.71 -22.10
CA ASN A 242 -28.45 44.37 -22.07
C ASN A 242 -29.16 44.94 -20.83
N GLN A 243 -28.55 44.89 -19.65
CA GLN A 243 -29.10 45.48 -18.43
C GLN A 243 -29.20 47.00 -18.54
N ALA A 244 -28.15 47.67 -19.04
CA ALA A 244 -28.14 49.12 -19.23
C ALA A 244 -29.21 49.58 -20.22
N ASN A 245 -29.35 48.86 -21.34
CA ASN A 245 -30.40 49.14 -22.33
C ASN A 245 -31.81 48.99 -21.73
N LYS A 246 -32.05 47.94 -20.96
CA LYS A 246 -33.35 47.74 -20.28
C LYS A 246 -33.66 48.86 -19.29
N ALA A 247 -32.68 49.29 -18.49
CA ALA A 247 -32.86 50.39 -17.54
C ALA A 247 -33.23 51.71 -18.26
N LYS A 248 -32.56 52.00 -19.37
CA LYS A 248 -32.85 53.19 -20.19
C LYS A 248 -34.26 53.20 -20.78
N GLU A 249 -34.81 52.06 -21.13
CA GLU A 249 -36.19 51.98 -21.65
C GLU A 249 -37.23 52.14 -20.55
N LEU A 250 -36.93 51.75 -19.30
CA LEU A 250 -37.81 51.96 -18.15
C LEU A 250 -37.86 53.43 -17.71
N GLU A 251 -36.78 54.18 -17.86
CA GLU A 251 -36.74 55.62 -17.54
C GLU A 251 -37.51 56.49 -18.54
N LYS A 252 -37.92 55.93 -19.69
CA LYS A 252 -38.72 56.63 -20.71
C LYS A 252 -40.23 56.43 -20.55
N GLN A 253 -40.66 55.56 -19.62
CA GLN A 253 -42.07 55.30 -19.30
C GLN A 253 -42.50 56.14 -18.10
#